data_AF-A0A2V9UGL6-F1
#
_entry.id   AF-A0A2V9UGL6-F1
#
_cell.length_a   1.000
_cell.length_b   1.000
_cell.length_c   1.000
_cell.angle_alpha   90.00
_cell.angle_beta   90.00
_cell.angle_gamma   90.00
#
_symmetry.space_group_name_H-M   'P 1'
#
loop_
_entity.id
_entity.type
_entity.pdbx_description
1 polymer ?
#
loop_
_entity_poly.entity_id
_entity_poly.type
_entity_poly.pdbx_seq_one_letter_code
_entity_poly.pdbx_strand_id
1 'polypeptide(L)'
;MGMALDQDKEKQIPPSLSPLARLRTGRNDKNNPEKSKFWAAGWATAGALVWASVAVLARVGVARIGVIELVFLFAPLVIVPLGMEVGRVSGTALSPVSRRLGEWAQVLQPLGAALAVFAMLLPPGTWAGVAASGWLVVCGAAAAGGMVELKQLFLRSPENHERTGESPVPTRVAEVALSIARVDLVVGGAWLVASRIGMRPMGIQEPIGLLTAVHFHFAGFATAMIASCRASLDRTLRNSGPAAEGGCPHMSGTGNGTWLRWVVLLVVGMPFLVAVGFVTSPALKMVAGVLFAASVAGLALFVWNSHVEDGRARGLLRAAAGAVFAGVVLAGVYAVADFVGSEALTIPRMASTHGILNGFGFCLLGLLGWLVEWEGRDDRTLGSTGGG
;
A
#
# COMPACT_ATOMS: atom_id res chain seq x y z
N MET A 1 42.54 -52.95 -48.20
CA MET A 1 42.90 -51.57 -48.59
C MET A 1 42.03 -50.63 -47.75
N GLY A 2 42.63 -49.96 -46.76
CA GLY A 2 42.03 -48.86 -45.99
C GLY A 2 41.02 -49.21 -44.89
N MET A 3 41.50 -49.67 -43.73
CA MET A 3 40.76 -49.69 -42.46
C MET A 3 41.09 -48.37 -41.74
N ALA A 4 40.09 -47.53 -41.46
CA ALA A 4 40.26 -46.30 -40.69
C ALA A 4 39.56 -46.45 -39.32
N LEU A 5 40.39 -46.48 -38.28
CA LEU A 5 40.02 -46.29 -36.88
C LEU A 5 39.66 -44.82 -36.67
N ASP A 6 38.63 -44.54 -35.86
CA ASP A 6 38.64 -43.35 -35.03
C ASP A 6 38.06 -43.68 -33.65
N GLN A 7 38.87 -43.40 -32.63
CA GLN A 7 38.60 -43.61 -31.22
C GLN A 7 38.15 -42.29 -30.57
N ASP A 8 37.60 -42.40 -29.36
CA ASP A 8 37.53 -41.35 -28.34
C ASP A 8 36.54 -40.18 -28.53
N LYS A 9 35.31 -40.39 -28.05
CA LYS A 9 34.51 -39.31 -27.43
C LYS A 9 34.72 -39.32 -25.92
N GLU A 10 35.81 -38.70 -25.51
CA GLU A 10 36.13 -38.41 -24.12
C GLU A 10 35.14 -37.36 -23.54
N LYS A 11 34.64 -37.64 -22.33
CA LYS A 11 33.73 -36.76 -21.58
C LYS A 11 34.42 -35.43 -21.27
N GLN A 12 33.99 -34.34 -21.90
CA GLN A 12 34.36 -32.98 -21.51
C GLN A 12 33.70 -32.61 -20.17
N ILE A 13 34.49 -32.68 -19.10
CA ILE A 13 34.23 -32.02 -17.81
C ILE A 13 34.68 -30.56 -17.98
N PRO A 14 33.82 -29.54 -17.78
CA PRO A 14 34.27 -28.16 -17.90
C PRO A 14 35.20 -27.77 -16.73
N PRO A 15 36.20 -26.91 -16.98
CA PRO A 15 37.23 -26.58 -16.01
C PRO A 15 36.65 -25.80 -14.82
N SER A 16 37.09 -26.17 -13.62
CA SER A 16 36.75 -25.53 -12.36
C SER A 16 36.98 -24.01 -12.39
N LEU A 17 35.94 -23.23 -12.13
CA LEU A 17 36.00 -21.77 -12.01
C LEU A 17 37.01 -21.32 -10.95
N SER A 18 37.83 -20.33 -11.31
CA SER A 18 38.84 -19.71 -10.44
C SER A 18 38.20 -19.04 -9.21
N PRO A 19 38.93 -18.90 -8.08
CA PRO A 19 38.40 -18.30 -6.85
C PRO A 19 37.84 -16.87 -7.03
N LEU A 20 38.39 -16.10 -7.97
CA LEU A 20 37.92 -14.76 -8.33
C LEU A 20 36.59 -14.77 -9.11
N ALA A 21 36.30 -15.83 -9.87
CA ALA A 21 34.99 -15.99 -10.50
C ALA A 21 33.89 -16.31 -9.46
N ARG A 22 34.23 -17.04 -8.40
CA ARG A 22 33.30 -17.30 -7.26
C ARG A 22 32.94 -16.04 -6.47
N LEU A 23 33.87 -15.09 -6.35
CA LEU A 23 33.61 -13.78 -5.72
C LEU A 23 32.71 -12.89 -6.59
N ARG A 24 32.67 -13.10 -7.91
CA ARG A 24 31.78 -12.37 -8.82
C ARG A 24 30.38 -12.99 -8.90
N THR A 25 30.27 -14.32 -8.81
CA THR A 25 28.98 -15.02 -8.72
C THR A 25 28.33 -14.90 -7.33
N GLY A 26 29.11 -14.73 -6.27
CA GLY A 26 28.61 -14.50 -4.90
C GLY A 26 28.01 -13.11 -4.64
N ARG A 27 28.11 -12.17 -5.58
CA ARG A 27 27.54 -10.81 -5.43
C ARG A 27 26.14 -10.64 -6.02
N ASN A 28 25.63 -11.66 -6.70
CA ASN A 28 24.32 -11.61 -7.38
C ASN A 28 23.15 -12.19 -6.57
N ASP A 29 23.40 -12.59 -5.32
CA ASP A 29 22.37 -13.16 -4.42
C ASP A 29 21.40 -12.10 -3.87
N LYS A 30 21.62 -10.81 -4.21
CA LYS A 30 20.74 -9.67 -3.85
C LYS A 30 19.50 -9.55 -4.73
N ASN A 31 19.47 -10.25 -5.86
CA ASN A 31 18.38 -10.19 -6.84
C ASN A 31 17.71 -11.56 -7.02
N ASN A 32 17.70 -12.45 -6.02
CA ASN A 32 16.90 -13.66 -6.12
C ASN A 32 15.41 -13.29 -5.90
N PRO A 33 14.56 -13.28 -6.95
CA PRO A 33 13.16 -12.92 -6.82
C PRO A 33 12.40 -13.86 -5.86
N GLU A 34 12.87 -15.10 -5.70
CA GLU A 34 12.27 -16.05 -4.75
C GLU A 34 12.46 -15.59 -3.31
N LYS A 35 13.67 -15.14 -2.92
CA LYS A 35 13.93 -14.64 -1.55
C LYS A 35 13.10 -13.41 -1.20
N SER A 36 12.80 -12.55 -2.17
CA SER A 36 11.92 -11.39 -1.96
C SER A 36 10.45 -11.76 -1.82
N LYS A 37 9.95 -12.75 -2.58
CA LYS A 37 8.55 -13.22 -2.49
C LYS A 37 8.19 -13.76 -1.09
N PHE A 38 9.15 -14.37 -0.38
CA PHE A 38 8.93 -14.87 0.98
C PHE A 38 8.97 -13.81 2.08
N TRP A 39 9.50 -12.62 1.81
CA TRP A 39 9.74 -11.62 2.84
C TRP A 39 8.43 -11.07 3.42
N ALA A 40 7.54 -10.55 2.58
CA ALA A 40 6.32 -9.90 3.05
C ALA A 40 5.28 -10.90 3.58
N ALA A 41 5.11 -12.04 2.91
CA ALA A 41 4.24 -13.12 3.40
C ALA A 41 4.72 -13.63 4.77
N GLY A 42 6.03 -13.73 4.99
CA GLY A 42 6.61 -14.11 6.28
C GLY A 42 6.38 -13.07 7.37
N TRP A 43 6.71 -11.80 7.13
CA TRP A 43 6.60 -10.74 8.15
C TRP A 43 5.17 -10.31 8.44
N ALA A 44 4.28 -10.26 7.44
CA ALA A 44 2.87 -9.97 7.67
C ALA A 44 2.18 -11.12 8.43
N THR A 45 2.52 -12.38 8.15
CA THR A 45 2.00 -13.54 8.90
C THR A 45 2.52 -13.54 10.33
N ALA A 46 3.83 -13.33 10.53
CA ALA A 46 4.41 -13.20 11.86
C ALA A 46 3.79 -12.01 12.63
N GLY A 47 3.61 -10.88 11.96
CA GLY A 47 2.94 -9.71 12.52
C GLY A 47 1.49 -9.97 12.89
N ALA A 48 0.74 -10.73 12.08
CA ALA A 48 -0.63 -11.14 12.39
C ALA A 48 -0.69 -12.04 13.62
N LEU A 49 0.27 -12.96 13.78
CA LEU A 49 0.40 -13.79 14.99
C LEU A 49 0.72 -12.96 16.24
N VAL A 50 1.66 -12.00 16.13
CA VAL A 50 1.97 -11.07 17.21
C VAL A 50 0.73 -10.24 17.56
N TRP A 51 0.03 -9.70 16.56
CA TRP A 51 -1.17 -8.92 16.76
C TRP A 51 -2.28 -9.72 17.46
N ALA A 52 -2.54 -10.95 17.00
CA ALA A 52 -3.52 -11.84 17.62
C ALA A 52 -3.15 -12.17 19.07
N SER A 53 -1.86 -12.40 19.34
CA SER A 53 -1.36 -12.63 20.70
C SER A 53 -1.60 -11.41 21.60
N VAL A 54 -1.29 -10.21 21.12
CA VAL A 54 -1.55 -8.96 21.85
C VAL A 54 -3.06 -8.76 22.08
N ALA A 55 -3.90 -9.05 21.09
CA ALA A 55 -5.35 -8.97 21.22
C ALA A 55 -5.91 -9.94 22.28
N VAL A 56 -5.41 -11.19 22.31
CA VAL A 56 -5.77 -12.17 23.34
C VAL A 56 -5.33 -11.67 24.72
N LEU A 57 -4.09 -11.22 24.87
CA LEU A 57 -3.56 -10.68 26.13
C LEU A 57 -4.32 -9.45 26.62
N ALA A 58 -4.76 -8.57 25.72
CA ALA A 58 -5.61 -7.44 26.04
C ALA A 58 -7.00 -7.90 26.50
N ARG A 59 -7.58 -8.91 25.84
CA ARG A 59 -8.91 -9.43 26.15
C ARG A 59 -9.00 -10.12 27.51
N VAL A 60 -7.92 -10.75 27.96
CA VAL A 60 -7.81 -11.38 29.30
C VAL A 60 -7.34 -10.40 30.39
N GLY A 61 -7.12 -9.12 30.05
CA GLY A 61 -6.77 -8.07 31.01
C GLY A 61 -5.30 -8.02 31.41
N VAL A 62 -4.42 -8.76 30.74
CA VAL A 62 -2.97 -8.79 31.02
C VAL A 62 -2.28 -7.57 30.38
N ALA A 63 -2.65 -7.21 29.15
CA ALA A 63 -2.15 -6.01 28.49
C ALA A 63 -3.19 -4.88 28.58
N ARG A 64 -2.77 -3.69 29.04
CA ARG A 64 -3.64 -2.49 29.09
C ARG A 64 -3.71 -1.80 27.72
N ILE A 65 -4.20 -2.52 26.71
CA ILE A 65 -4.32 -2.05 25.32
C ILE A 65 -5.81 -1.96 24.96
N GLY A 66 -6.26 -0.78 24.55
CA GLY A 66 -7.62 -0.56 24.09
C GLY A 66 -7.85 -1.00 22.64
N VAL A 67 -9.10 -0.88 22.19
CA VAL A 67 -9.49 -1.25 20.81
C VAL A 67 -8.76 -0.39 19.78
N ILE A 68 -8.55 0.90 20.05
CA ILE A 68 -7.92 1.83 19.11
C ILE A 68 -6.44 1.50 18.95
N GLU A 69 -5.75 1.19 20.05
CA GLU A 69 -4.36 0.74 20.05
C GLU A 69 -4.21 -0.60 19.32
N LEU A 70 -5.13 -1.56 19.53
CA LEU A 70 -5.14 -2.81 18.77
C LEU A 70 -5.31 -2.56 17.27
N VAL A 71 -6.29 -1.74 16.88
CA VAL A 71 -6.50 -1.38 15.47
C VAL A 71 -5.25 -0.68 14.91
N PHE A 72 -4.63 0.22 15.68
CA PHE A 72 -3.37 0.84 15.29
C PHE A 72 -2.28 -0.21 15.06
N LEU A 73 -2.04 -1.11 16.00
CA LEU A 73 -0.98 -2.14 15.90
C LEU A 73 -1.18 -3.09 14.72
N PHE A 74 -2.42 -3.27 14.26
CA PHE A 74 -2.69 -4.05 13.05
C PHE A 74 -2.05 -3.41 11.81
N ALA A 75 -1.90 -2.08 11.77
CA ALA A 75 -1.27 -1.39 10.65
C ALA A 75 0.23 -1.73 10.48
N PRO A 76 1.12 -1.42 11.44
CA PRO A 76 2.55 -1.68 11.29
C PRO A 76 2.87 -3.18 11.21
N LEU A 77 2.07 -4.04 11.84
CA LEU A 77 2.30 -5.48 11.86
C LEU A 77 1.81 -6.20 10.60
N VAL A 78 0.71 -5.74 9.98
CA VAL A 78 0.05 -6.50 8.89
C VAL A 78 -0.16 -5.64 7.64
N ILE A 79 -0.86 -4.51 7.77
CA ILE A 79 -1.29 -3.74 6.60
C ILE A 79 -0.13 -3.09 5.85
N VAL A 80 0.80 -2.46 6.58
CA VAL A 80 1.95 -1.79 5.97
C VAL A 80 2.90 -2.76 5.28
N PRO A 81 3.36 -3.87 5.89
CA PRO A 81 4.20 -4.82 5.17
C PRO A 81 3.50 -5.42 3.94
N LEU A 82 2.19 -5.73 4.02
CA LEU A 82 1.42 -6.17 2.85
C LEU A 82 1.39 -5.09 1.76
N GLY A 83 1.10 -3.84 2.10
CA GLY A 83 1.04 -2.75 1.13
C GLY A 83 2.41 -2.42 0.51
N MET A 84 3.50 -2.52 1.28
CA MET A 84 4.86 -2.38 0.76
C MET A 84 5.16 -3.43 -0.31
N GLU A 85 4.74 -4.67 -0.08
CA GLU A 85 4.92 -5.76 -1.04
C GLU A 85 4.08 -5.59 -2.29
N VAL A 86 2.79 -5.26 -2.12
CA VAL A 86 1.91 -4.94 -3.24
C VAL A 86 2.52 -3.85 -4.12
N GLY A 87 3.09 -2.79 -3.52
CA GLY A 87 3.77 -1.73 -4.26
C GLY A 87 5.08 -2.14 -4.94
N ARG A 88 5.66 -3.28 -4.55
CA ARG A 88 6.86 -3.87 -5.18
C ARG A 88 6.46 -4.69 -6.40
N VAL A 89 5.35 -5.44 -6.32
CA VAL A 89 4.90 -6.36 -7.38
C VAL A 89 3.91 -5.73 -8.37
N SER A 90 3.33 -4.56 -8.07
CA SER A 90 2.31 -3.91 -8.92
C SER A 90 2.79 -3.41 -10.29
N GLY A 91 4.02 -3.74 -10.70
CA GLY A 91 4.60 -3.35 -11.99
C GLY A 91 4.81 -1.85 -12.18
N THR A 92 4.66 -1.04 -11.13
CA THR A 92 4.81 0.42 -11.21
C THR A 92 6.28 0.79 -11.38
N ALA A 93 6.62 1.48 -12.47
CA ALA A 93 7.99 1.85 -12.77
C ALA A 93 8.50 2.95 -11.83
N LEU A 94 9.27 2.55 -10.82
CA LEU A 94 9.90 3.46 -9.87
C LEU A 94 11.33 3.80 -10.26
N SER A 95 11.75 5.03 -9.96
CA SER A 95 13.14 5.43 -10.08
C SER A 95 14.07 4.62 -9.15
N PRO A 96 15.36 4.44 -9.51
CA PRO A 96 16.30 3.66 -8.68
C PRO A 96 16.42 4.16 -7.24
N VAL A 97 16.35 5.48 -7.04
CA VAL A 97 16.38 6.11 -5.71
C VAL A 97 15.12 5.77 -4.91
N SER A 98 13.93 5.91 -5.51
CA SER A 98 12.66 5.57 -4.85
C SER A 98 12.61 4.09 -4.47
N ARG A 99 13.07 3.20 -5.37
CA ARG A 99 13.17 1.75 -5.10
C ARG A 99 14.07 1.45 -3.91
N ARG A 100 15.28 2.04 -3.88
CA ARG A 100 16.22 1.82 -2.78
C ARG A 100 15.65 2.31 -1.45
N LEU A 101 14.99 3.46 -1.41
CA LEU A 101 14.32 3.96 -0.21
C LEU A 101 13.18 3.03 0.26
N GLY A 102 12.43 2.46 -0.68
CA GLY A 102 11.45 1.41 -0.40
C GLY A 102 12.07 0.15 0.20
N GLU A 103 13.19 -0.32 -0.34
CA GLU A 103 13.95 -1.47 0.20
C GLU A 103 14.44 -1.20 1.63
N TRP A 104 14.94 0.02 1.91
CA TRP A 104 15.30 0.42 3.28
C TRP A 104 14.10 0.39 4.22
N ALA A 105 12.95 0.92 3.78
CA ALA A 105 11.73 0.89 4.57
C ALA A 105 11.31 -0.56 4.87
N GLN A 106 11.36 -1.46 3.89
CA GLN A 106 11.08 -2.88 4.07
C GLN A 106 12.06 -3.50 5.09
N VAL A 107 13.37 -3.38 4.88
CA VAL A 107 14.37 -3.97 5.79
C VAL A 107 14.21 -3.49 7.24
N LEU A 108 13.86 -2.22 7.44
CA LEU A 108 13.66 -1.64 8.77
C LEU A 108 12.27 -1.93 9.36
N GLN A 109 11.30 -2.36 8.54
CA GLN A 109 9.90 -2.52 8.93
C GLN A 109 9.71 -3.45 10.14
N PRO A 110 10.34 -4.64 10.25
CA PRO A 110 10.11 -5.53 11.38
C PRO A 110 10.56 -4.91 12.71
N LEU A 111 11.71 -4.24 12.71
CA LEU A 111 12.23 -3.54 13.89
C LEU A 111 11.33 -2.34 14.25
N GLY A 112 10.95 -1.53 13.26
CA GLY A 112 10.04 -0.41 13.49
C GLY A 112 8.68 -0.86 14.05
N ALA A 113 8.12 -1.95 13.54
CA ALA A 113 6.85 -2.49 14.01
C ALA A 113 6.96 -3.04 15.44
N ALA A 114 8.05 -3.72 15.78
CA ALA A 114 8.32 -4.15 17.15
C ALA A 114 8.45 -2.96 18.11
N LEU A 115 9.13 -1.89 17.69
CA LEU A 115 9.23 -0.65 18.46
C LEU A 115 7.88 0.07 18.60
N ALA A 116 6.99 0.00 17.61
CA ALA A 116 5.62 0.50 17.72
C ALA A 116 4.79 -0.28 18.75
N VAL A 117 4.91 -1.62 18.77
CA VAL A 117 4.29 -2.47 19.80
C VAL A 117 4.82 -2.08 21.19
N PHE A 118 6.14 -1.97 21.33
CA PHE A 118 6.76 -1.56 22.59
C PHE A 118 6.31 -0.16 23.04
N ALA A 119 6.21 0.79 22.09
CA ALA A 119 5.71 2.13 22.36
C ALA A 119 4.28 2.12 22.94
N MET A 120 3.41 1.23 22.46
CA MET A 120 2.03 1.08 22.95
C MET A 120 1.93 0.42 24.33
N LEU A 121 2.89 -0.44 24.69
CA LEU A 121 2.92 -1.10 25.99
C LEU A 121 3.38 -0.15 27.12
N LEU A 122 4.14 0.89 26.79
CA LEU A 122 4.55 1.92 27.74
C LEU A 122 3.39 2.87 28.07
N PRO A 123 3.42 3.60 29.19
CA PRO A 123 2.61 4.81 29.37
C PRO A 123 3.07 5.93 28.43
N PRO A 124 2.20 6.87 28.01
CA PRO A 124 2.63 8.05 27.25
C PRO A 124 3.71 8.84 28.00
N GLY A 125 4.76 9.23 27.28
CA GLY A 125 5.93 9.92 27.81
C GLY A 125 7.13 9.82 26.88
N THR A 126 8.29 10.33 27.31
CA THR A 126 9.50 10.43 26.47
C THR A 126 9.92 9.08 25.90
N TRP A 127 9.96 8.02 26.71
CA TRP A 127 10.38 6.69 26.26
C TRP A 127 9.43 6.06 25.25
N ALA A 128 8.12 6.26 25.42
CA ALA A 128 7.14 5.82 24.44
C ALA A 128 7.28 6.59 23.12
N GLY A 129 7.57 7.89 23.17
CA GLY A 129 7.88 8.71 22.00
C GLY A 129 9.16 8.26 21.28
N VAL A 130 10.23 7.95 22.01
CA VAL A 130 11.48 7.41 21.45
C VAL A 130 11.24 6.07 20.75
N ALA A 131 10.51 5.14 21.40
CA ALA A 131 10.15 3.87 20.78
C ALA A 131 9.29 4.09 19.52
N ALA A 132 8.27 4.95 19.59
CA ALA A 132 7.43 5.30 18.44
C ALA A 132 8.22 5.91 17.27
N SER A 133 9.31 6.63 17.57
CA SER A 133 10.17 7.23 16.56
C SER A 133 10.86 6.17 15.68
N GLY A 134 11.07 4.96 16.19
CA GLY A 134 11.55 3.83 15.38
C GLY A 134 10.61 3.49 14.23
N TRP A 135 9.29 3.55 14.46
CA TRP A 135 8.30 3.40 13.40
C TRP A 135 8.28 4.60 12.45
N LEU A 136 8.41 5.82 12.98
CA LEU A 136 8.49 7.03 12.16
C LEU A 136 9.66 7.00 11.17
N VAL A 137 10.81 6.40 11.53
CA VAL A 137 11.94 6.23 10.61
C VAL A 137 11.57 5.37 9.40
N VAL A 138 10.85 4.26 9.62
CA VAL A 138 10.35 3.39 8.53
C VAL A 138 9.40 4.17 7.63
N CYS A 139 8.45 4.88 8.22
CA CYS A 139 7.50 5.72 7.49
C CYS A 139 8.21 6.83 6.70
N GLY A 140 9.23 7.47 7.29
CA GLY A 140 10.01 8.52 6.66
C GLY A 140 10.82 8.02 5.45
N ALA A 141 11.41 6.82 5.53
CA ALA A 141 12.09 6.20 4.39
C ALA A 141 11.12 5.94 3.23
N ALA A 142 9.94 5.38 3.52
CA ALA A 142 8.91 5.16 2.51
C ALA A 142 8.45 6.49 1.88
N ALA A 143 8.11 7.49 2.72
CA ALA A 143 7.66 8.80 2.28
C ALA A 143 8.70 9.53 1.44
N ALA A 144 9.99 9.45 1.80
CA ALA A 144 11.07 10.00 0.98
C ALA A 144 11.09 9.38 -0.43
N GLY A 145 10.89 8.06 -0.53
CA GLY A 145 10.75 7.38 -1.81
C GLY A 145 9.55 7.86 -2.63
N GLY A 146 8.41 8.09 -1.96
CA GLY A 146 7.21 8.68 -2.58
C GLY A 146 7.42 10.11 -3.07
N MET A 147 8.04 10.98 -2.27
CA MET A 147 8.32 12.36 -2.64
C MET A 147 9.31 12.48 -3.81
N VAL A 148 10.34 11.64 -3.84
CA VAL A 148 11.29 11.58 -4.96
C VAL A 148 10.56 11.26 -6.27
N GLU A 149 9.67 10.27 -6.24
CA GLU A 149 8.91 9.88 -7.42
C GLU A 149 7.92 10.98 -7.83
N LEU A 150 7.20 11.55 -6.87
CA LEU A 150 6.28 12.68 -7.12
C LEU A 150 7.00 13.87 -7.75
N LYS A 151 8.18 14.25 -7.23
CA LYS A 151 9.01 15.31 -7.81
C LYS A 151 9.43 14.96 -9.24
N GLN A 152 9.82 13.73 -9.52
CA GLN A 152 10.17 13.31 -10.89
C GLN A 152 8.96 13.33 -11.82
N LEU A 153 7.78 12.96 -11.34
CA LEU A 153 6.54 13.06 -12.11
C LEU A 153 6.24 14.51 -12.50
N PHE A 154 6.46 15.46 -11.59
CA PHE A 154 6.28 16.90 -11.85
C PHE A 154 7.38 17.52 -12.72
N LEU A 155 8.64 17.09 -12.55
CA LEU A 155 9.77 17.65 -13.29
C LEU A 155 9.92 17.11 -14.72
N ARG A 156 9.30 15.98 -15.05
CA ARG A 156 9.25 15.49 -16.43
C ARG A 156 8.42 16.47 -17.27
N SER A 157 9.12 17.36 -17.97
CA SER A 157 8.56 18.42 -18.82
C SER A 157 7.61 17.84 -19.88
N PRO A 158 6.48 18.52 -20.18
CA PRO A 158 5.60 18.18 -21.30
C PRO A 158 6.29 18.24 -22.67
N GLU A 159 7.50 18.80 -22.82
CA GLU A 159 8.23 18.76 -24.10
C GLU A 159 8.79 17.36 -24.45
N ASN A 160 9.05 16.49 -23.46
CA ASN A 160 9.48 15.11 -23.75
C ASN A 160 8.31 14.23 -24.24
N HIS A 161 7.07 14.69 -24.13
CA HIS A 161 5.87 13.98 -24.60
C HIS A 161 5.77 13.88 -26.11
N GLU A 162 6.15 14.94 -26.82
CA GLU A 162 6.11 14.98 -28.29
C GLU A 162 7.12 14.01 -28.92
N ARG A 163 8.16 13.64 -28.18
CA ARG A 163 9.25 12.80 -28.66
C ARG A 163 9.05 11.30 -28.38
N THR A 164 8.23 10.95 -27.39
CA THR A 164 7.95 9.54 -27.02
C THR A 164 6.53 9.09 -27.36
N GLY A 165 5.62 9.99 -27.75
CA GLY A 165 4.23 9.65 -28.11
C GLY A 165 3.36 9.24 -26.91
N GLU A 166 3.88 9.28 -25.69
CA GLU A 166 3.10 9.03 -24.48
C GLU A 166 2.33 10.29 -24.09
N SER A 167 1.00 10.21 -23.90
CA SER A 167 0.13 11.34 -23.49
C SER A 167 0.46 11.95 -22.11
N PRO A 168 0.09 13.24 -21.83
CA PRO A 168 0.39 13.96 -20.57
C PRO A 168 -0.13 13.22 -19.34
N VAL A 169 0.14 13.74 -18.14
CA VAL A 169 -0.39 13.40 -16.80
C VAL A 169 -1.48 12.28 -16.68
N PRO A 170 -2.58 12.22 -17.45
CA PRO A 170 -3.56 11.11 -17.49
C PRO A 170 -3.06 9.66 -17.44
N THR A 171 -1.83 9.35 -17.85
CA THR A 171 -1.29 7.99 -17.80
C THR A 171 -0.67 7.62 -16.45
N ARG A 172 -0.46 8.58 -15.52
CA ARG A 172 0.39 8.40 -14.33
C ARG A 172 -0.33 8.40 -12.97
N VAL A 173 -1.65 8.25 -12.97
CA VAL A 173 -2.45 8.32 -11.74
C VAL A 173 -2.08 7.20 -10.74
N ALA A 174 -1.62 6.04 -11.23
CA ALA A 174 -1.16 4.95 -10.38
C ALA A 174 0.12 5.30 -9.63
N GLU A 175 1.10 5.93 -10.28
CA GLU A 175 2.35 6.38 -9.65
C GLU A 175 2.09 7.49 -8.63
N VAL A 176 1.17 8.41 -8.95
CA VAL A 176 0.73 9.46 -8.01
C VAL A 176 0.12 8.82 -6.77
N ALA A 177 -0.83 7.88 -6.94
CA ALA A 177 -1.48 7.22 -5.82
C ALA A 177 -0.49 6.40 -4.97
N LEU A 178 0.44 5.68 -5.60
CA LEU A 178 1.50 4.95 -4.90
C LEU A 178 2.42 5.90 -4.11
N SER A 179 2.75 7.05 -4.70
CA SER A 179 3.60 8.05 -4.06
C SER A 179 2.92 8.68 -2.85
N ILE A 180 1.64 9.04 -2.97
CA ILE A 180 0.86 9.58 -1.87
C ILE A 180 0.65 8.53 -0.77
N ALA A 181 0.38 7.28 -1.12
CA ALA A 181 0.28 6.20 -0.13
C ALA A 181 1.52 6.17 0.77
N ARG A 182 2.72 6.23 0.18
CA ARG A 182 3.98 6.27 0.94
C ARG A 182 4.13 7.52 1.80
N VAL A 183 3.64 8.68 1.33
CA VAL A 183 3.65 9.92 2.10
C VAL A 183 2.69 9.84 3.29
N ASP A 184 1.52 9.21 3.14
CA ASP A 184 0.56 9.06 4.24
C ASP A 184 1.17 8.35 5.45
N LEU A 185 2.09 7.39 5.23
CA LEU A 185 2.77 6.70 6.32
C LEU A 185 3.52 7.65 7.26
N VAL A 186 4.21 8.69 6.75
CA VAL A 186 4.95 9.61 7.62
C VAL A 186 4.02 10.51 8.42
N VAL A 187 2.87 10.87 7.87
CA VAL A 187 1.82 11.58 8.61
C VAL A 187 1.31 10.69 9.74
N GLY A 188 0.98 9.43 9.45
CA GLY A 188 0.54 8.48 10.45
C GLY A 188 1.60 8.22 11.54
N GLY A 189 2.87 8.08 11.15
CA GLY A 189 4.00 7.89 12.08
C GLY A 189 4.26 9.11 12.95
N ALA A 190 4.10 10.32 12.42
CA ALA A 190 4.28 11.55 13.19
C ALA A 190 3.18 11.70 14.25
N TRP A 191 1.93 11.39 13.90
CA TRP A 191 0.81 11.37 14.84
C TRP A 191 0.96 10.28 15.91
N LEU A 192 1.52 9.12 15.56
CA LEU A 192 1.91 8.12 16.56
C LEU A 192 2.90 8.71 17.56
N VAL A 193 4.00 9.32 17.11
CA VAL A 193 5.00 9.92 18.01
C VAL A 193 4.38 11.00 18.90
N ALA A 194 3.57 11.88 18.31
CA ALA A 194 2.88 12.94 19.05
C ALA A 194 1.96 12.36 20.14
N SER A 195 1.15 11.35 19.79
CA SER A 195 0.30 10.62 20.73
C SER A 195 1.12 10.00 21.86
N ARG A 196 2.21 9.31 21.52
CA ARG A 196 3.03 8.57 22.50
C ARG A 196 3.87 9.45 23.40
N ILE A 197 4.28 10.65 22.97
CA ILE A 197 4.96 11.63 23.83
C ILE A 197 3.97 12.49 24.64
N GLY A 198 2.66 12.37 24.39
CA GLY A 198 1.62 13.18 25.05
C GLY A 198 1.45 14.58 24.48
N MET A 199 1.98 14.84 23.28
CA MET A 199 1.77 16.09 22.56
C MET A 199 0.35 16.17 22.01
N ARG A 200 -0.18 17.39 21.93
CA ARG A 200 -1.51 17.69 21.38
C ARG A 200 -1.39 18.71 20.24
N PRO A 201 -0.86 18.31 19.07
CA PRO A 201 -0.72 19.21 17.94
C PRO A 201 -2.06 19.85 17.61
N MET A 202 -2.07 21.17 17.44
CA MET A 202 -3.29 21.93 17.09
C MET A 202 -4.43 21.78 18.12
N GLY A 203 -4.12 21.39 19.36
CA GLY A 203 -5.10 21.20 20.44
C GLY A 203 -5.90 19.88 20.36
N ILE A 204 -5.58 18.99 19.42
CA ILE A 204 -6.29 17.71 19.24
C ILE A 204 -6.03 16.78 20.44
N GLN A 205 -7.11 16.29 21.05
CA GLN A 205 -7.08 15.43 22.24
C GLN A 205 -7.08 13.95 21.87
N GLU A 206 -6.62 13.09 22.78
CA GLU A 206 -6.84 11.65 22.65
C GLU A 206 -8.33 11.29 22.87
N PRO A 207 -8.87 10.29 22.15
CA PRO A 207 -8.18 9.35 21.26
C PRO A 207 -8.01 9.83 19.80
N ILE A 208 -8.37 11.08 19.48
CA ILE A 208 -8.38 11.57 18.09
C ILE A 208 -6.96 11.62 17.53
N GLY A 209 -5.96 12.01 18.33
CA GLY A 209 -4.55 12.03 17.91
C GLY A 209 -4.06 10.65 17.45
N LEU A 210 -4.27 9.60 18.26
CA LEU A 210 -3.95 8.23 17.86
C LEU A 210 -4.82 7.76 16.67
N LEU A 211 -6.09 8.16 16.63
CA LEU A 211 -6.97 7.81 15.51
C LEU A 211 -6.54 8.47 14.19
N THR A 212 -5.89 9.64 14.23
CA THR A 212 -5.24 10.21 13.03
C THR A 212 -4.10 9.33 12.56
N ALA A 213 -3.30 8.79 13.48
CA ALA A 213 -2.27 7.80 13.12
C ALA A 213 -2.90 6.58 12.45
N VAL A 214 -3.98 6.02 12.99
CA VAL A 214 -4.76 4.94 12.37
C VAL A 214 -5.24 5.35 10.98
N HIS A 215 -5.90 6.50 10.86
CA HIS A 215 -6.51 6.96 9.61
C HIS A 215 -5.50 7.03 8.46
N PHE A 216 -4.31 7.59 8.68
CA PHE A 216 -3.30 7.70 7.64
C PHE A 216 -2.63 6.37 7.26
N HIS A 217 -2.63 5.35 8.14
CA HIS A 217 -2.14 4.01 7.76
C HIS A 217 -3.18 3.18 6.99
N PHE A 218 -4.47 3.37 7.28
CA PHE A 218 -5.55 2.62 6.62
C PHE A 218 -6.20 3.44 5.50
N ALA A 219 -6.94 4.47 5.86
CA ALA A 219 -7.69 5.30 4.92
C ALA A 219 -6.77 6.08 3.96
N GLY A 220 -5.60 6.52 4.41
CA GLY A 220 -4.54 7.06 3.56
C GLY A 220 -3.80 5.95 2.80
N PHE A 221 -2.78 5.37 3.44
CA PHE A 221 -1.86 4.42 2.81
C PHE A 221 -2.56 3.23 2.13
N ALA A 222 -3.32 2.41 2.85
CA ALA A 222 -3.85 1.16 2.27
C ALA A 222 -4.87 1.42 1.15
N THR A 223 -5.76 2.41 1.32
CA THR A 223 -6.70 2.80 0.26
C THR A 223 -5.97 3.35 -0.96
N ALA A 224 -4.96 4.20 -0.78
CA ALA A 224 -4.17 4.75 -1.87
C ALA A 224 -3.36 3.66 -2.61
N MET A 225 -2.86 2.64 -1.88
CA MET A 225 -2.24 1.44 -2.48
C MET A 225 -3.23 0.65 -3.34
N ILE A 226 -4.44 0.38 -2.84
CA ILE A 226 -5.51 -0.29 -3.59
C ILE A 226 -5.90 0.51 -4.83
N ALA A 227 -6.00 1.84 -4.70
CA ALA A 227 -6.29 2.75 -5.80
C ALA A 227 -5.21 2.71 -6.88
N SER A 228 -3.93 2.70 -6.46
CA SER A 228 -2.78 2.56 -7.37
C SER A 228 -2.81 1.23 -8.13
N CYS A 229 -3.13 0.12 -7.46
CA CYS A 229 -3.22 -1.19 -8.10
C CYS A 229 -4.34 -1.23 -9.14
N ARG A 230 -5.52 -0.71 -8.80
CA ARG A 230 -6.64 -0.66 -9.74
C ARG A 230 -6.31 0.19 -10.97
N ALA A 231 -5.64 1.33 -10.78
CA ALA A 231 -5.18 2.18 -11.87
C ALA A 231 -4.08 1.52 -12.72
N SER A 232 -3.16 0.79 -12.09
CA SER A 232 -2.10 0.03 -12.77
C SER A 232 -2.67 -1.10 -13.63
N LEU A 233 -3.65 -1.84 -13.12
CA LEU A 233 -4.38 -2.85 -13.88
C LEU A 233 -5.08 -2.22 -15.09
N ASP A 234 -5.77 -1.10 -14.89
CA ASP A 234 -6.48 -0.36 -15.94
C ASP A 234 -5.54 0.06 -17.09
N ARG A 235 -4.32 0.50 -16.73
CA ARG A 235 -3.27 0.83 -17.71
C ARG A 235 -2.79 -0.40 -18.45
N THR A 236 -2.50 -1.48 -17.73
CA THR A 236 -2.00 -2.74 -18.30
C THR A 236 -2.99 -3.28 -19.34
N LEU A 237 -4.28 -3.36 -18.99
CA LEU A 237 -5.33 -3.84 -19.90
C LEU A 237 -5.50 -2.95 -21.15
N ARG A 238 -5.32 -1.63 -21.01
CA ARG A 238 -5.34 -0.72 -22.17
C ARG A 238 -4.15 -0.92 -23.10
N ASN A 239 -2.97 -1.19 -22.55
CA ASN A 239 -1.75 -1.38 -23.34
C ASN A 239 -1.68 -2.76 -24.01
N SER A 240 -2.37 -3.77 -23.48
CA SER A 240 -2.38 -5.14 -24.01
C SER A 240 -3.54 -5.45 -24.98
N GLY A 241 -4.40 -4.47 -25.30
CA GLY A 241 -5.55 -4.68 -26.19
C GLY A 241 -5.18 -4.77 -27.68
N PRO A 242 -6.07 -5.32 -28.55
CA PRO A 242 -5.83 -5.48 -30.00
C PRO A 242 -5.56 -4.16 -30.78
N ALA A 243 -5.73 -3.00 -30.14
CA ALA A 243 -5.37 -1.70 -30.68
C ALA A 243 -3.86 -1.38 -30.62
N ALA A 244 -3.07 -2.14 -29.86
CA ALA A 244 -1.61 -1.95 -29.79
C ALA A 244 -0.89 -2.44 -31.06
N GLU A 245 -1.52 -3.32 -31.86
CA GLU A 245 -0.93 -3.90 -33.07
C GLU A 245 -1.40 -3.22 -34.38
N GLY A 246 -2.41 -2.35 -34.33
CA GLY A 246 -2.93 -1.64 -35.51
C GLY A 246 -3.21 -0.17 -35.21
N GLY A 247 -2.35 0.71 -35.74
CA GLY A 247 -2.32 2.17 -35.50
C GLY A 247 -3.53 2.99 -35.98
N CYS A 248 -4.75 2.51 -35.76
CA CYS A 248 -5.95 3.32 -35.91
C CYS A 248 -6.37 3.87 -34.54
N PRO A 249 -6.41 5.21 -34.35
CA PRO A 249 -6.90 5.80 -33.12
C PRO A 249 -8.43 5.63 -33.08
N HIS A 250 -8.89 4.51 -32.52
CA HIS A 250 -10.31 4.34 -32.31
C HIS A 250 -10.74 5.24 -31.15
N MET A 251 -11.74 6.07 -31.44
CA MET A 251 -12.47 6.97 -30.54
C MET A 251 -13.39 6.17 -29.59
N SER A 252 -12.91 5.05 -29.03
CA SER A 252 -13.61 4.17 -28.07
C SER A 252 -12.93 4.17 -26.71
N GLY A 253 -12.38 5.32 -26.31
CA GLY A 253 -12.00 5.62 -24.94
C GLY A 253 -13.23 5.86 -24.08
N THR A 254 -13.92 4.76 -23.74
CA THR A 254 -14.96 4.63 -22.72
C THR A 254 -14.75 5.61 -21.55
N GLY A 255 -15.76 6.44 -21.25
CA GLY A 255 -15.69 7.46 -20.19
C GLY A 255 -15.21 6.95 -18.81
N ASN A 256 -15.33 5.65 -18.56
CA ASN A 256 -14.90 4.97 -17.32
C ASN A 256 -13.42 5.18 -16.96
N GLY A 257 -12.51 5.25 -17.95
CA GLY A 257 -11.08 5.49 -17.66
C GLY A 257 -10.81 6.89 -17.10
N THR A 258 -11.56 7.89 -17.57
CA THR A 258 -11.49 9.27 -17.06
C THR A 258 -12.12 9.38 -15.67
N TRP A 259 -13.24 8.70 -15.43
CA TRP A 259 -13.87 8.64 -14.12
C TRP A 259 -12.97 7.99 -13.06
N LEU A 260 -12.33 6.86 -13.37
CA LEU A 260 -11.42 6.20 -12.44
C LEU A 260 -10.29 7.15 -12.01
N ARG A 261 -9.74 7.95 -12.93
CA ARG A 261 -8.69 8.93 -12.61
C ARG A 261 -9.15 9.93 -11.56
N TRP A 262 -10.31 10.55 -11.77
CA TRP A 262 -10.87 11.51 -10.81
C TRP A 262 -11.16 10.86 -9.45
N VAL A 263 -11.73 9.65 -9.46
CA VAL A 263 -11.95 8.87 -8.25
C VAL A 263 -10.65 8.63 -7.49
N VAL A 264 -9.59 8.18 -8.17
CA VAL A 264 -8.29 7.94 -7.53
C VAL A 264 -7.71 9.23 -6.96
N LEU A 265 -7.74 10.33 -7.73
CA LEU A 265 -7.25 11.63 -7.25
C LEU A 265 -8.01 12.15 -6.02
N LEU A 266 -9.34 11.98 -5.99
CA LEU A 266 -10.16 12.32 -4.84
C LEU A 266 -9.85 11.42 -3.64
N VAL A 267 -9.69 10.12 -3.86
CA VAL A 267 -9.34 9.16 -2.80
C VAL A 267 -8.03 9.54 -2.11
N VAL A 268 -7.01 9.91 -2.87
CA VAL A 268 -5.68 10.22 -2.31
C VAL A 268 -5.57 11.67 -1.80
N GLY A 269 -6.38 12.59 -2.30
CA GLY A 269 -6.35 14.00 -1.87
C GLY A 269 -7.22 14.30 -0.64
N MET A 270 -8.36 13.62 -0.50
CA MET A 270 -9.35 13.96 0.53
C MET A 270 -8.90 13.73 1.98
N PRO A 271 -8.08 12.72 2.34
CA PRO A 271 -7.56 12.58 3.71
C PRO A 271 -6.87 13.84 4.24
N PHE A 272 -6.13 14.55 3.39
CA PHE A 272 -5.50 15.83 3.75
C PHE A 272 -6.53 16.95 3.96
N LEU A 273 -7.56 17.00 3.11
CA LEU A 273 -8.63 18.00 3.26
C LEU A 273 -9.47 17.76 4.52
N VAL A 274 -9.73 16.50 4.87
CA VAL A 274 -10.37 16.12 6.14
C VAL A 274 -9.50 16.58 7.32
N ALA A 275 -8.19 16.34 7.27
CA ALA A 275 -7.26 16.79 8.31
C ALA A 275 -7.26 18.33 8.47
N VAL A 276 -7.28 19.08 7.36
CA VAL A 276 -7.42 20.55 7.38
C VAL A 276 -8.78 20.97 7.97
N GLY A 277 -9.86 20.25 7.62
CA GLY A 277 -11.19 20.50 8.14
C GLY A 277 -11.28 20.36 9.66
N PHE A 278 -10.59 19.38 10.25
CA PHE A 278 -10.50 19.22 11.71
C PHE A 278 -9.94 20.44 12.45
N VAL A 279 -9.12 21.25 11.77
CA VAL A 279 -8.43 22.40 12.36
C VAL A 279 -9.13 23.71 12.05
N THR A 280 -9.78 23.80 10.89
CA THR A 280 -10.25 25.08 10.35
C THR A 280 -11.77 25.26 10.42
N SER A 281 -12.57 24.22 10.14
CA SER A 281 -14.04 24.37 10.06
C SER A 281 -14.78 23.03 10.14
N PRO A 282 -15.78 22.89 11.03
CA PRO A 282 -16.66 21.71 11.08
C PRO A 282 -17.38 21.42 9.76
N ALA A 283 -17.77 22.46 9.01
CA ALA A 283 -18.42 22.29 7.71
C ALA A 283 -17.45 21.72 6.67
N LEU A 284 -16.21 22.21 6.63
CA LEU A 284 -15.18 21.66 5.75
C LEU A 284 -14.87 20.20 6.11
N LYS A 285 -14.76 19.88 7.40
CA LYS A 285 -14.57 18.51 7.90
C LYS A 285 -15.68 17.58 7.39
N MET A 286 -16.94 18.00 7.52
CA MET A 286 -18.09 17.22 7.05
C MET A 286 -18.08 17.05 5.52
N VAL A 287 -17.94 18.13 4.75
CA VAL A 287 -17.94 18.07 3.28
C VAL A 287 -16.79 17.20 2.78
N ALA A 288 -15.57 17.39 3.30
CA ALA A 288 -14.42 16.56 2.94
C ALA A 288 -14.64 15.09 3.31
N GLY A 289 -15.22 14.80 4.48
CA GLY A 289 -15.53 13.45 4.92
C GLY A 289 -16.56 12.75 4.03
N VAL A 290 -17.62 13.45 3.62
CA VAL A 290 -18.64 12.93 2.71
C VAL A 290 -18.06 12.70 1.31
N LEU A 291 -17.28 13.65 0.79
CA LEU A 291 -16.62 13.52 -0.51
C LEU A 291 -15.60 12.37 -0.50
N PHE A 292 -14.88 12.18 0.60
CA PHE A 292 -13.99 11.03 0.78
C PHE A 292 -14.76 9.71 0.79
N ALA A 293 -15.86 9.63 1.55
CA ALA A 293 -16.70 8.44 1.58
C ALA A 293 -17.25 8.10 0.18
N ALA A 294 -17.70 9.12 -0.57
CA ALA A 294 -18.19 8.95 -1.93
C ALA A 294 -17.08 8.51 -2.91
N SER A 295 -15.87 9.07 -2.81
CA SER A 295 -14.74 8.67 -3.67
C SER A 295 -14.28 7.25 -3.38
N VAL A 296 -14.23 6.83 -2.11
CA VAL A 296 -13.93 5.45 -1.73
C VAL A 296 -15.03 4.49 -2.19
N ALA A 297 -16.31 4.87 -2.12
CA ALA A 297 -17.41 4.09 -2.69
C ALA A 297 -17.26 3.91 -4.20
N GLY A 298 -16.91 4.99 -4.92
CA GLY A 298 -16.60 4.94 -6.35
C GLY A 298 -15.44 3.99 -6.66
N LEU A 299 -14.35 4.06 -5.87
CA LEU A 299 -13.22 3.15 -6.00
C LEU A 299 -13.65 1.69 -5.77
N ALA A 300 -14.49 1.43 -4.78
CA ALA A 300 -15.02 0.11 -4.48
C ALA A 300 -15.78 -0.49 -5.66
N LEU A 301 -16.59 0.31 -6.37
CA LEU A 301 -17.27 -0.12 -7.59
C LEU A 301 -16.27 -0.48 -8.71
N PHE A 302 -15.21 0.31 -8.88
CA PHE A 302 -14.16 -0.02 -9.84
C PHE A 302 -13.38 -1.28 -9.46
N VAL A 303 -13.14 -1.51 -8.18
CA VAL A 303 -12.48 -2.71 -7.65
C VAL A 303 -13.38 -3.94 -7.84
N TRP A 304 -14.67 -3.83 -7.53
CA TRP A 304 -15.66 -4.90 -7.70
C TRP A 304 -15.74 -5.40 -9.15
N ASN A 305 -15.67 -4.47 -10.10
CA ASN A 305 -15.73 -4.73 -11.54
C ASN A 305 -14.34 -4.96 -12.18
N SER A 306 -13.31 -5.22 -11.37
CA SER A 306 -11.98 -5.51 -11.90
C SER A 306 -11.97 -6.84 -12.65
N HIS A 307 -11.45 -6.81 -13.88
CA HIS A 307 -11.22 -8.01 -14.68
C HIS A 307 -9.88 -8.62 -14.28
N VAL A 308 -9.85 -9.21 -13.09
CA VAL A 308 -8.69 -9.96 -12.57
C VAL A 308 -8.73 -11.39 -13.09
N GLU A 309 -7.56 -11.95 -13.37
CA GLU A 309 -7.41 -13.28 -13.96
C GLU A 309 -7.62 -14.37 -12.90
N ASP A 310 -7.06 -14.17 -11.69
CA ASP A 310 -7.13 -15.16 -10.63
C ASP A 310 -8.50 -15.15 -9.89
N GLY A 311 -9.11 -16.33 -9.74
CA GLY A 311 -10.41 -16.48 -9.08
C GLY A 311 -10.40 -16.20 -7.58
N ARG A 312 -9.29 -16.50 -6.88
CA ARG A 312 -9.11 -16.18 -5.45
C ARG A 312 -8.94 -14.69 -5.27
N ALA A 313 -8.11 -14.05 -6.10
CA ALA A 313 -7.98 -12.59 -6.12
C ALA A 313 -9.34 -11.91 -6.32
N ARG A 314 -10.14 -12.41 -7.28
CA ARG A 314 -11.50 -11.90 -7.53
C ARG A 314 -12.40 -11.99 -6.31
N GLY A 315 -12.39 -13.12 -5.60
CA GLY A 315 -13.17 -13.32 -4.39
C GLY A 315 -12.78 -12.33 -3.28
N LEU A 316 -11.49 -12.19 -3.03
CA LEU A 316 -10.93 -11.27 -2.04
C LEU A 316 -11.28 -9.81 -2.36
N LEU A 317 -11.10 -9.37 -3.61
CA LEU A 317 -11.38 -8.00 -4.03
C LEU A 317 -12.89 -7.66 -3.97
N ARG A 318 -13.77 -8.61 -4.31
CA ARG A 318 -15.22 -8.42 -4.14
C ARG A 318 -15.62 -8.33 -2.67
N ALA A 319 -15.08 -9.21 -1.82
CA ALA A 319 -15.31 -9.14 -0.39
C ALA A 319 -14.83 -7.79 0.19
N ALA A 320 -13.64 -7.32 -0.23
CA ALA A 320 -13.10 -6.02 0.15
C ALA A 320 -14.03 -4.86 -0.27
N ALA A 321 -14.47 -4.86 -1.53
CA ALA A 321 -15.37 -3.85 -2.07
C ALA A 321 -16.77 -3.87 -1.41
N GLY A 322 -17.28 -5.05 -1.03
CA GLY A 322 -18.52 -5.16 -0.26
C GLY A 322 -18.36 -4.60 1.17
N ALA A 323 -17.27 -4.95 1.85
CA ALA A 323 -17.00 -4.49 3.21
C ALA A 323 -16.84 -2.97 3.29
N VAL A 324 -16.09 -2.37 2.34
CA VAL A 324 -15.90 -0.91 2.32
C VAL A 324 -17.20 -0.17 2.01
N PHE A 325 -18.10 -0.75 1.20
CA PHE A 325 -19.38 -0.11 0.90
C PHE A 325 -20.24 0.06 2.16
N ALA A 326 -20.29 -0.97 3.02
CA ALA A 326 -20.92 -0.86 4.34
C ALA A 326 -20.17 0.17 5.23
N GLY A 327 -18.84 0.16 5.19
CA GLY A 327 -17.98 1.07 5.95
C GLY A 327 -18.17 2.56 5.60
N VAL A 328 -18.28 2.90 4.30
CA VAL A 328 -18.43 4.29 3.83
C VAL A 328 -19.83 4.85 4.04
N VAL A 329 -20.88 4.03 3.95
CA VAL A 329 -22.24 4.44 4.34
C VAL A 329 -22.23 4.88 5.81
N LEU A 330 -21.61 4.05 6.65
CA LEU A 330 -21.51 4.35 8.07
C LEU A 330 -20.64 5.61 8.32
N ALA A 331 -19.55 5.79 7.57
CA ALA A 331 -18.71 6.99 7.62
C ALA A 331 -19.48 8.27 7.29
N GLY A 332 -20.32 8.24 6.26
CA GLY A 332 -21.17 9.36 5.87
C GLY A 332 -22.17 9.73 6.96
N VAL A 333 -22.81 8.73 7.57
CA VAL A 333 -23.71 8.94 8.72
C VAL A 333 -22.94 9.57 9.89
N TYR A 334 -21.74 9.09 10.20
CA TYR A 334 -20.91 9.68 11.25
C TYR A 334 -20.51 11.12 10.96
N ALA A 335 -20.13 11.45 9.72
CA ALA A 335 -19.73 12.80 9.34
C ALA A 335 -20.89 13.80 9.50
N VAL A 336 -22.10 13.41 9.10
CA VAL A 336 -23.31 14.23 9.27
C VAL A 336 -23.71 14.33 10.74
N ALA A 337 -23.69 13.21 11.48
CA ALA A 337 -24.04 13.17 12.90
C ALA A 337 -23.12 14.06 13.75
N ASP A 338 -21.82 14.03 13.48
CA ASP A 338 -20.83 14.90 14.12
C ASP A 338 -21.07 16.38 13.79
N PHE A 339 -21.40 16.72 12.55
CA PHE A 339 -21.69 18.10 12.15
C PHE A 339 -22.92 18.68 12.86
N VAL A 340 -23.97 17.88 13.07
CA VAL A 340 -25.18 18.33 13.79
C VAL A 340 -25.08 18.21 15.31
N GLY A 341 -23.92 17.80 15.84
CA GLY A 341 -23.68 17.68 17.28
C GLY A 341 -24.39 16.50 17.95
N SER A 342 -24.67 15.42 17.21
CA SER A 342 -25.37 14.24 17.75
C SER A 342 -24.45 13.35 18.59
N GLU A 343 -24.83 13.11 19.84
CA GLU A 343 -24.12 12.20 20.75
C GLU A 343 -24.45 10.71 20.53
N ALA A 344 -25.45 10.41 19.68
CA ALA A 344 -25.93 9.03 19.44
C ALA A 344 -24.86 8.10 18.84
N LEU A 345 -23.79 8.68 18.28
CA LEU A 345 -22.75 8.01 17.51
C LEU A 345 -21.35 8.42 17.98
N THR A 346 -20.95 7.88 19.13
CA THR A 346 -19.65 8.18 19.74
C THR A 346 -18.44 7.70 18.90
N ILE A 347 -17.30 8.38 19.06
CA ILE A 347 -16.04 8.03 18.38
C ILE A 347 -15.60 6.57 18.61
N PRO A 348 -15.68 6.01 19.83
CA PRO A 348 -15.33 4.60 20.03
C PRO A 348 -16.24 3.64 19.27
N ARG A 349 -17.55 3.94 19.20
CA ARG A 349 -18.51 3.12 18.45
C ARG A 349 -18.19 3.15 16.95
N MET A 350 -17.91 4.33 16.41
CA MET A 350 -17.40 4.50 15.04
C MET A 350 -16.16 3.66 14.78
N ALA A 351 -15.13 3.82 15.62
CA ALA A 351 -13.87 3.10 15.46
C ALA A 351 -14.07 1.58 15.47
N SER A 352 -14.97 1.07 16.31
CA SER A 352 -15.23 -0.37 16.40
C SER A 352 -15.99 -0.95 15.19
N THR A 353 -16.95 -0.24 14.61
CA THR A 353 -17.77 -0.78 13.51
C THR A 353 -17.16 -0.45 12.15
N HIS A 354 -16.99 0.85 11.87
CA HIS A 354 -16.39 1.34 10.63
C HIS A 354 -14.93 0.91 10.52
N GLY A 355 -14.16 1.01 11.61
CA GLY A 355 -12.74 0.65 11.60
C GLY A 355 -12.50 -0.84 11.36
N ILE A 356 -13.35 -1.74 11.87
CA ILE A 356 -13.22 -3.18 11.58
C ILE A 356 -13.55 -3.48 10.12
N LEU A 357 -14.65 -2.94 9.59
CA LEU A 357 -15.03 -3.13 8.19
C LEU A 357 -13.96 -2.62 7.24
N ASN A 358 -13.37 -1.46 7.52
CA ASN A 358 -12.33 -0.89 6.67
C ASN A 358 -10.97 -1.52 6.88
N GLY A 359 -10.58 -1.84 8.11
CA GLY A 359 -9.26 -2.43 8.40
C GLY A 359 -9.17 -3.89 7.95
N PHE A 360 -10.05 -4.74 8.47
CA PHE A 360 -10.05 -6.18 8.18
C PHE A 360 -10.78 -6.52 6.88
N GLY A 361 -11.93 -5.88 6.63
CA GLY A 361 -12.72 -6.16 5.44
C GLY A 361 -12.08 -5.56 4.19
N PHE A 362 -11.88 -4.25 4.15
CA PHE A 362 -11.40 -3.57 2.96
C PHE A 362 -9.87 -3.65 2.78
N CYS A 363 -9.10 -3.14 3.74
CA CYS A 363 -7.65 -2.98 3.58
C CYS A 363 -6.95 -4.34 3.50
N LEU A 364 -7.19 -5.25 4.46
CA LEU A 364 -6.56 -6.57 4.45
C LEU A 364 -6.95 -7.39 3.21
N LEU A 365 -8.25 -7.59 2.96
CA LEU A 365 -8.68 -8.41 1.81
C LEU A 365 -8.32 -7.75 0.47
N GLY A 366 -8.38 -6.42 0.39
CA GLY A 366 -8.01 -5.67 -0.80
C GLY A 366 -6.54 -5.82 -1.14
N LEU A 367 -5.65 -5.64 -0.16
CA LEU A 367 -4.20 -5.82 -0.35
C LEU A 367 -3.85 -7.27 -0.70
N LEU A 368 -4.43 -8.25 0.00
CA LEU A 368 -4.22 -9.67 -0.31
C LEU A 368 -4.73 -10.02 -1.73
N GLY A 369 -5.90 -9.51 -2.11
CA GLY A 369 -6.46 -9.73 -3.44
C GLY A 369 -5.56 -9.19 -4.55
N TRP A 370 -5.00 -7.99 -4.36
CA TRP A 370 -4.03 -7.43 -5.32
C TRP A 370 -2.70 -8.17 -5.33
N LEU A 371 -2.21 -8.61 -4.17
CA LEU A 371 -0.97 -9.39 -4.09
C LEU A 371 -1.09 -10.69 -4.90
N VAL A 372 -2.18 -11.45 -4.70
CA VAL A 372 -2.44 -12.70 -5.43
C VAL A 372 -2.54 -12.46 -6.94
N GLU A 373 -3.22 -11.40 -7.37
CA GLU A 373 -3.36 -11.09 -8.80
C GLU A 373 -2.01 -10.76 -9.46
N TRP A 374 -1.17 -9.94 -8.80
CA TRP A 374 0.12 -9.53 -9.36
C TRP A 374 1.16 -10.65 -9.36
N GLU A 375 1.24 -11.44 -8.29
CA GLU A 375 2.11 -12.62 -8.25
C GLU A 375 1.76 -13.63 -9.35
N GLY A 376 0.46 -13.89 -9.52
CA GLY A 376 -0.01 -14.78 -10.58
C GLY A 376 0.34 -14.27 -11.98
N ARG A 377 0.33 -12.94 -12.20
CA ARG A 377 0.72 -12.32 -13.48
C ARG A 377 2.21 -12.48 -13.76
N ASP A 378 3.07 -12.21 -12.78
CA ASP A 378 4.52 -12.38 -12.91
C ASP A 378 4.88 -13.82 -13.31
N ASP A 379 4.29 -14.82 -12.63
CA ASP A 379 4.55 -16.23 -12.91
C ASP A 379 4.13 -16.64 -14.33
N ARG A 380 3.01 -16.10 -14.82
CA ARG A 380 2.54 -16.33 -16.21
C ARG A 380 3.50 -15.73 -17.24
N THR A 381 4.05 -14.55 -17.00
CA THR A 381 5.01 -13.91 -17.92
C THR A 381 6.36 -14.64 -17.98
N LEU A 382 6.80 -15.25 -16.88
CA LEU A 382 8.02 -16.06 -16.86
C LEU A 382 7.80 -17.40 -17.57
N GLY A 383 6.62 -18.00 -17.43
CA GLY A 383 6.27 -19.26 -18.13
C GLY A 383 6.20 -19.14 -19.65
N SER A 384 5.81 -17.98 -20.19
CA SER A 384 5.74 -17.77 -21.65
C SER A 384 7.08 -17.49 -22.32
N THR A 385 8.09 -17.04 -21.58
CA THR A 385 9.42 -16.69 -22.10
C THR A 385 10.43 -17.84 -22.03
N GLY A 386 10.18 -18.87 -21.21
CA GLY A 386 11.04 -20.05 -21.06
C GLY A 386 10.68 -21.26 -21.94
N GLY A 387 9.63 -21.16 -22.77
CA GLY A 387 9.12 -22.26 -23.60
C GLY A 387 9.37 -22.13 -25.11
N GLY A 388 10.24 -21.22 -25.54
CA GLY A 388 10.56 -20.96 -26.95
C GLY A 388 11.80 -21.68 -27.45
#